data_AF-A0A833S427-F1
#
_entry.id   AF-A0A833S427-F1
#
_cell.length_a   1.000
_cell.length_b   1.000
_cell.length_c   1.000
_cell.angle_alpha   90.00
_cell.angle_beta   90.00
_cell.angle_gamma   90.00
#
_symmetry.space_group_name_H-M   'P 1'
#
loop_
_entity.id
_entity.type
_entity.pdbx_description
1 polymer ?
#
loop_
_entity_poly.entity_id
_entity_poly.type
_entity_poly.pdbx_seq_one_letter_code
_entity_poly.pdbx_strand_id
1 'polypeptide(L)'
;MKEVLQAGASHGHLNIVKFMVNHALEKKYTHVYGARNEPDALTHAILGQHNIIVEFLLQIVGEVSWNIAKPDDVAASRHDESLAEKLYGIYPGTVRTGDLLVKLARRGYDQALKYAYTSGHDNVESTNAAFMAAAKWGSIDVLKFLLSTSRISSEVFDAVLKEAAGSMI
;
A
#
# COMPACT_ATOMS: atom_id res chain seq x y z
N MET A 1 2.68 -20.45 10.12
CA MET A 1 2.53 -20.80 8.67
C MET A 1 2.78 -19.59 7.80
N LYS A 2 2.14 -18.46 8.09
CA LYS A 2 2.44 -17.18 7.44
C LYS A 2 3.93 -16.82 7.51
N GLU A 3 4.61 -17.09 8.63
CA GLU A 3 6.05 -16.78 8.78
C GLU A 3 6.92 -17.57 7.81
N VAL A 4 6.59 -18.85 7.58
CA VAL A 4 7.36 -19.71 6.65
C VAL A 4 7.17 -19.24 5.21
N LEU A 5 5.95 -18.82 4.84
CA LEU A 5 5.68 -18.24 3.53
C LEU A 5 6.44 -16.91 3.33
N GLN A 6 6.42 -16.03 4.33
CA GLN A 6 7.15 -14.76 4.32
C GLN A 6 8.67 -14.99 4.25
N ALA A 7 9.21 -15.93 5.04
CA ALA A 7 10.62 -16.27 5.01
C ALA A 7 11.02 -16.88 3.66
N GLY A 8 10.23 -17.80 3.11
CA GLY A 8 10.48 -18.36 1.79
C GLY A 8 10.49 -17.28 0.70
N ALA A 9 9.55 -16.33 0.77
CA ALA A 9 9.51 -15.20 -0.14
C ALA A 9 10.70 -14.25 0.05
N SER A 10 11.10 -13.95 1.29
CA SER A 10 12.21 -13.05 1.61
C SER A 10 13.58 -13.60 1.17
N HIS A 11 13.75 -14.92 1.12
CA HIS A 11 15.01 -15.60 0.82
C HIS A 11 15.03 -16.28 -0.56
N GLY A 12 14.02 -16.07 -1.40
CA GLY A 12 14.03 -16.57 -2.78
C GLY A 12 13.71 -18.05 -2.94
N HIS A 13 13.08 -18.68 -1.94
CA HIS A 13 12.77 -20.11 -1.96
C HIS A 13 11.44 -20.39 -2.68
N LEU A 14 11.44 -20.25 -4.01
CA LEU A 14 10.25 -20.39 -4.85
C LEU A 14 9.47 -21.70 -4.60
N ASN A 15 10.16 -22.83 -4.44
CA ASN A 15 9.50 -24.12 -4.24
C ASN A 15 8.72 -24.19 -2.92
N ILE A 16 9.26 -23.58 -1.86
CA ILE A 16 8.56 -23.48 -0.57
C ILE A 16 7.32 -22.59 -0.74
N VAL A 17 7.47 -21.43 -1.39
CA VAL A 17 6.36 -20.51 -1.64
C VAL A 17 5.25 -21.19 -2.43
N LYS A 18 5.57 -21.86 -3.55
CA LYS A 18 4.59 -22.60 -4.37
C LYS A 18 3.88 -23.68 -3.57
N PHE A 19 4.63 -24.49 -2.81
CA PHE A 19 4.06 -25.55 -1.98
C PHE A 19 3.02 -24.99 -0.98
N MET A 20 3.39 -23.96 -0.24
CA MET A 20 2.54 -23.38 0.80
C MET A 20 1.28 -22.70 0.26
N VAL A 21 1.41 -22.00 -0.87
CA VAL A 21 0.30 -21.32 -1.54
C VAL A 21 -0.67 -22.35 -2.11
N ASN A 22 -0.17 -23.32 -2.88
CA ASN A 22 -1.02 -24.35 -3.49
C ASN A 22 -1.75 -25.17 -2.44
N HIS A 23 -1.07 -25.54 -1.35
CA HIS A 23 -1.70 -26.23 -0.24
C HIS A 23 -2.84 -25.40 0.39
N ALA A 24 -2.64 -24.09 0.58
CA ALA A 24 -3.68 -23.22 1.13
C ALA A 24 -4.86 -23.00 0.18
N LEU A 25 -4.60 -22.95 -1.14
CA LEU A 25 -5.64 -22.89 -2.17
C LEU A 25 -6.49 -24.16 -2.15
N GLU A 26 -5.85 -25.33 -2.19
CA GLU A 26 -6.51 -26.65 -2.15
C GLU A 26 -7.36 -26.82 -0.88
N LYS A 27 -6.84 -26.37 0.27
CA LYS A 27 -7.50 -26.48 1.57
C LYS A 27 -8.38 -25.27 1.92
N LYS A 28 -8.48 -24.29 1.02
CA LYS A 28 -9.34 -23.10 1.14
C LYS A 28 -9.10 -22.25 2.39
N TYR A 29 -7.84 -22.08 2.80
CA TYR A 29 -7.48 -21.23 3.95
C TYR A 29 -6.58 -20.04 3.58
N THR A 30 -6.57 -19.60 2.32
CA THR A 30 -5.74 -18.47 1.85
C THR A 30 -5.89 -17.17 2.65
N HIS A 31 -7.03 -16.97 3.29
CA HIS A 31 -7.29 -15.82 4.17
C HIS A 31 -6.25 -15.66 5.30
N VAL A 32 -5.56 -16.73 5.73
CA VAL A 32 -4.52 -16.65 6.77
C VAL A 32 -3.23 -15.97 6.31
N TYR A 33 -3.03 -15.83 5.00
CA TYR A 33 -1.85 -15.19 4.43
C TYR A 33 -2.03 -13.68 4.19
N GLY A 34 -3.28 -13.23 4.04
CA GLY A 34 -3.61 -11.82 3.91
C GLY A 34 -3.36 -11.07 5.22
N ALA A 35 -2.42 -10.11 5.21
CA ALA A 35 -2.05 -9.36 6.38
C ALA A 35 -2.54 -7.91 6.29
N ARG A 36 -3.59 -7.55 7.04
CA ARG A 36 -4.12 -6.17 7.03
C ARG A 36 -3.12 -5.11 7.50
N ASN A 37 -2.15 -5.48 8.32
CA ASN A 37 -1.23 -4.54 8.98
C ASN A 37 0.26 -4.95 8.91
N GLU A 38 0.57 -6.15 8.43
CA GLU A 38 1.95 -6.65 8.36
C GLU A 38 2.38 -6.83 6.89
N PRO A 39 3.68 -6.71 6.58
CA PRO A 39 4.19 -7.06 5.26
C PRO A 39 3.88 -8.53 4.97
N ASP A 40 3.21 -8.80 3.85
CA ASP A 40 2.88 -10.15 3.41
C ASP A 40 4.02 -10.75 2.55
N ALA A 41 3.80 -11.96 2.06
CA ALA A 41 4.77 -12.67 1.24
C ALA A 41 5.17 -11.88 -0.03
N LEU A 42 4.22 -11.16 -0.66
CA LEU A 42 4.49 -10.32 -1.82
C LEU A 42 5.43 -9.18 -1.46
N THR A 43 5.19 -8.52 -0.31
CA THR A 43 6.07 -7.47 0.20
C THR A 43 7.50 -7.99 0.43
N HIS A 44 7.64 -9.17 1.05
CA HIS A 44 8.95 -9.78 1.30
C HIS A 44 9.67 -10.20 0.03
N ALA A 45 8.95 -10.71 -0.98
CA ALA A 45 9.53 -11.05 -2.28
C ALA A 45 10.09 -9.82 -3.01
N ILE A 46 9.35 -8.70 -2.98
CA ILE A 46 9.80 -7.43 -3.56
C ILE A 46 11.01 -6.91 -2.81
N LEU A 47 10.97 -6.86 -1.47
CA LEU A 47 12.10 -6.40 -0.65
C LEU A 47 13.36 -7.23 -0.92
N GLY A 48 13.21 -8.55 -1.07
CA GLY A 48 14.28 -9.49 -1.41
C GLY A 48 14.69 -9.53 -2.88
N GLN A 49 14.02 -8.78 -3.78
CA GLN A 49 14.29 -8.74 -5.23
C GLN A 49 14.09 -10.10 -5.93
N HIS A 50 13.16 -10.91 -5.44
CA HIS A 50 12.89 -12.24 -5.98
C HIS A 50 11.78 -12.19 -7.03
N ASN A 51 12.10 -11.64 -8.21
CA ASN A 51 11.12 -11.33 -9.27
C ASN A 51 10.26 -12.54 -9.69
N ILE A 52 10.83 -13.75 -9.75
CA ILE A 52 10.08 -14.97 -10.09
C ILE A 52 8.99 -15.27 -9.04
N ILE A 53 9.26 -14.97 -7.76
CA ILE A 53 8.29 -15.10 -6.69
C ILE A 53 7.23 -14.00 -6.79
N VAL A 54 7.64 -12.76 -7.07
CA VAL A 54 6.72 -11.64 -7.29
C VAL A 54 5.73 -11.97 -8.40
N GLU A 55 6.21 -12.44 -9.56
CA GLU A 55 5.35 -12.84 -10.68
C GLU A 55 4.37 -13.94 -10.30
N PHE A 56 4.84 -14.98 -9.60
CA PHE A 56 3.98 -16.05 -9.11
C PHE A 56 2.88 -15.55 -8.17
N LEU A 57 3.23 -14.71 -7.20
CA LEU A 57 2.27 -14.17 -6.22
C LEU A 57 1.27 -13.19 -6.86
N LEU A 58 1.68 -12.47 -7.92
CA LEU A 58 0.79 -11.59 -8.68
C LEU A 58 -0.25 -12.35 -9.53
N GLN A 59 0.05 -13.57 -9.97
CA GLN A 59 -0.91 -14.40 -10.72
C GLN A 59 -2.11 -14.85 -9.89
N ILE A 60 -2.01 -14.81 -8.56
CA ILE A 60 -3.02 -15.34 -7.62
C ILE A 60 -3.66 -14.27 -6.75
N VAL A 61 -3.53 -12.99 -7.11
CA VAL A 61 -4.09 -11.84 -6.35
C VAL A 61 -5.61 -11.91 -6.18
N GLY A 62 -6.32 -12.62 -7.07
CA GLY A 62 -7.77 -12.87 -6.92
C GLY A 62 -8.12 -13.93 -5.87
N GLU A 63 -7.17 -14.82 -5.54
CA GLU A 63 -7.38 -15.95 -4.61
C GLU A 63 -6.81 -15.68 -3.21
N VAL A 64 -5.83 -14.76 -3.14
CA VAL A 64 -5.19 -14.32 -1.90
C VAL A 64 -5.28 -12.81 -1.78
N SER A 65 -5.88 -12.33 -0.69
CA SER A 65 -5.99 -10.90 -0.40
C SER A 65 -4.67 -10.32 0.12
N TRP A 66 -3.73 -10.09 -0.79
CA TRP A 66 -2.47 -9.40 -0.50
C TRP A 66 -2.72 -7.95 -0.08
N ASN A 67 -1.86 -7.43 0.79
CA ASN A 67 -1.83 -6.03 1.17
C ASN A 67 -1.01 -5.24 0.15
N ILE A 68 -1.59 -4.96 -1.02
CA ILE A 68 -0.92 -4.30 -2.17
C ILE A 68 -0.35 -2.91 -1.82
N ALA A 69 -0.90 -2.25 -0.80
CA ALA A 69 -0.47 -0.91 -0.39
C ALA A 69 0.99 -0.81 0.03
N LYS A 70 1.53 -1.84 0.68
CA LYS A 70 2.94 -1.85 1.12
C LYS A 70 3.93 -2.25 0.03
N PRO A 71 3.70 -3.33 -0.75
CA PRO A 71 4.40 -3.62 -2.00
C PRO A 71 4.55 -2.41 -2.93
N ASP A 72 3.46 -1.67 -3.14
CA ASP A 72 3.43 -0.51 -4.05
C ASP A 72 4.32 0.62 -3.55
N ASP A 73 4.25 0.96 -2.26
CA ASP A 73 5.11 1.97 -1.65
C ASP A 73 6.60 1.59 -1.73
N VAL A 74 6.90 0.31 -1.50
CA VAL A 74 8.26 -0.23 -1.65
C VAL A 74 8.73 -0.17 -3.10
N ALA A 75 7.90 -0.55 -4.07
CA ALA A 75 8.24 -0.50 -5.49
C ALA A 75 8.46 0.94 -5.97
N ALA A 76 7.57 1.86 -5.61
CA ALA A 76 7.67 3.28 -5.92
C ALA A 76 8.93 3.91 -5.31
N SER A 77 9.28 3.57 -4.06
CA SER A 77 10.51 4.05 -3.41
C SER A 77 11.80 3.59 -4.11
N ARG A 78 11.73 2.52 -4.91
CA ARG A 78 12.87 1.96 -5.65
C ARG A 78 12.92 2.42 -7.11
N HIS A 79 12.00 3.28 -7.53
CA HIS A 79 11.85 3.71 -8.93
C HIS A 79 11.65 2.54 -9.91
N ASP A 80 11.08 1.42 -9.45
CA ASP A 80 10.66 0.32 -10.31
C ASP A 80 9.28 0.65 -10.89
N GLU A 81 9.27 1.55 -11.89
CA GLU A 81 8.04 2.07 -12.49
C GLU A 81 7.16 0.96 -13.07
N SER A 82 7.75 -0.08 -13.65
CA SER A 82 7.01 -1.21 -14.22
C SER A 82 6.31 -2.03 -13.14
N LEU A 83 6.98 -2.31 -12.03
CA LEU A 83 6.36 -3.01 -10.91
C LEU A 83 5.32 -2.13 -10.21
N ALA A 84 5.61 -0.84 -10.02
CA ALA A 84 4.67 0.12 -9.44
C ALA A 84 3.40 0.21 -10.29
N GLU A 85 3.51 0.34 -11.62
CA GLU A 85 2.36 0.36 -12.54
C GLU A 85 1.55 -0.95 -12.45
N LYS A 86 2.23 -2.10 -12.38
CA LYS A 86 1.57 -3.41 -12.26
C LYS A 86 0.82 -3.57 -10.94
N LEU A 87 1.44 -3.16 -9.83
CA LEU A 87 0.81 -3.14 -8.51
C LEU A 87 -0.33 -2.12 -8.47
N TYR A 88 -0.17 -0.99 -9.16
CA TYR A 88 -1.16 0.04 -9.26
C TYR A 88 -2.43 -0.43 -9.98
N GLY A 89 -2.27 -1.12 -11.11
CA GLY A 89 -3.37 -1.70 -11.88
C GLY A 89 -4.25 -2.71 -11.12
N ILE A 90 -3.80 -3.17 -9.95
CA ILE A 90 -4.57 -4.08 -9.06
C ILE A 90 -5.53 -3.31 -8.14
N TYR A 91 -5.25 -2.05 -7.80
CA TYR A 91 -6.12 -1.27 -6.89
C TYR A 91 -7.53 -0.99 -7.41
N PRO A 92 -7.76 -0.66 -8.69
CA PRO A 92 -9.11 -0.33 -9.18
C PRO A 92 -10.11 -1.48 -9.01
N GLY A 93 -9.63 -2.73 -8.95
CA GLY A 93 -10.47 -3.91 -8.64
C GLY A 93 -10.79 -4.09 -7.15
N THR A 94 -10.20 -3.30 -6.26
CA THR A 94 -10.26 -3.50 -4.79
C THR A 94 -10.60 -2.26 -3.97
N VAL A 95 -10.49 -1.03 -4.51
CA VAL A 95 -10.72 0.22 -3.77
C VAL A 95 -11.33 1.32 -4.65
N ARG A 96 -12.37 2.03 -4.17
CA ARG A 96 -12.88 3.28 -4.80
C ARG A 96 -11.78 4.34 -4.79
N THR A 97 -11.49 4.96 -5.93
CA THR A 97 -10.39 5.94 -6.15
C THR A 97 -10.18 6.96 -5.02
N GLY A 98 -11.24 7.53 -4.45
CA GLY A 98 -11.11 8.50 -3.36
C GLY A 98 -10.69 7.91 -2.00
N ASP A 99 -10.90 6.63 -1.79
CA ASP A 99 -10.44 5.93 -0.60
C ASP A 99 -8.96 5.56 -0.70
N LEU A 100 -8.38 5.49 -1.91
CA LEU A 100 -6.98 5.07 -2.10
C LEU A 100 -6.01 6.10 -1.51
N LEU A 101 -6.11 7.38 -1.90
CA LEU A 101 -5.27 8.44 -1.34
C LEU A 101 -5.40 8.51 0.20
N VAL A 102 -6.62 8.39 0.72
CA VAL A 102 -6.88 8.40 2.17
C VAL A 102 -6.22 7.20 2.87
N LYS A 103 -6.30 6.00 2.27
CA LYS A 103 -5.67 4.79 2.81
C LYS A 103 -4.15 4.91 2.82
N LEU A 104 -3.55 5.39 1.74
CA LEU A 104 -2.10 5.58 1.63
C LEU A 104 -1.63 6.65 2.63
N ALA A 105 -2.35 7.77 2.72
CA ALA A 105 -2.06 8.85 3.67
C ALA A 105 -2.11 8.39 5.13
N ARG A 106 -3.15 7.65 5.51
CA ARG A 106 -3.27 7.06 6.85
C ARG A 106 -2.10 6.13 7.20
N ARG A 107 -1.53 5.45 6.20
CA ARG A 107 -0.41 4.50 6.39
C ARG A 107 0.96 5.16 6.27
N GLY A 108 1.03 6.41 5.80
CA GLY A 108 2.28 7.11 5.55
C GLY A 108 3.03 6.61 4.33
N TYR A 109 2.35 5.96 3.39
CA TYR A 109 2.94 5.45 2.15
C TYR A 109 3.08 6.57 1.13
N ASP A 110 4.09 7.42 1.31
CA ASP A 110 4.24 8.68 0.59
C ASP A 110 4.61 8.48 -0.89
N GLN A 111 5.34 7.42 -1.24
CA GLN A 111 5.76 7.16 -2.62
C GLN A 111 4.59 6.63 -3.45
N ALA A 112 3.86 5.64 -2.91
CA ALA A 112 2.62 5.16 -3.52
C ALA A 112 1.59 6.30 -3.65
N LEU A 113 1.48 7.16 -2.64
CA LEU A 113 0.57 8.30 -2.67
C LEU A 113 0.97 9.31 -3.75
N LYS A 114 2.25 9.65 -3.88
CA LYS A 114 2.76 10.53 -4.94
C LYS A 114 2.45 9.95 -6.31
N TYR A 115 2.71 8.65 -6.52
CA TYR A 115 2.40 7.97 -7.77
C TYR A 115 0.91 8.02 -8.10
N ALA A 116 0.05 7.63 -7.16
CA ALA A 116 -1.41 7.68 -7.32
C ALA A 116 -1.90 9.10 -7.65
N TYR A 117 -1.35 10.10 -6.96
CA TYR A 117 -1.66 11.52 -7.19
C TYR A 117 -1.29 11.94 -8.63
N THR A 118 -0.06 11.66 -9.08
CA THR A 118 0.41 12.02 -10.42
C THR A 118 -0.28 11.24 -11.55
N SER A 119 -0.80 10.06 -11.25
CA SER A 119 -1.56 9.22 -12.18
C SER A 119 -3.03 9.65 -12.33
N GLY A 120 -3.41 10.82 -11.80
CA GLY A 120 -4.73 11.44 -12.01
C GLY A 120 -5.80 11.09 -10.97
N HIS A 121 -5.41 10.56 -9.81
CA HIS A 121 -6.34 10.24 -8.72
C HIS A 121 -6.44 11.38 -7.68
N ASP A 122 -6.12 12.61 -8.10
CA ASP A 122 -5.87 13.81 -7.31
C ASP A 122 -7.09 14.75 -7.16
N ASN A 123 -8.32 14.22 -7.21
CA ASN A 123 -9.51 15.07 -7.05
C ASN A 123 -9.49 15.80 -5.69
N VAL A 124 -10.10 17.00 -5.65
CA VAL A 124 -10.02 17.92 -4.50
C VAL A 124 -10.56 17.29 -3.22
N GLU A 125 -11.71 16.62 -3.28
CA GLU A 125 -12.32 15.97 -2.13
C GLU A 125 -11.41 14.90 -1.51
N SER A 126 -10.82 14.05 -2.35
CA SER A 126 -9.93 12.96 -1.92
C SER A 126 -8.60 13.49 -1.42
N THR A 127 -8.09 14.56 -2.03
CA THR A 127 -6.86 15.25 -1.62
C THR A 127 -7.02 15.88 -0.23
N ASN A 128 -8.12 16.58 0.02
CA ASN A 128 -8.45 17.13 1.33
C ASN A 128 -8.65 16.04 2.39
N ALA A 129 -9.37 14.96 2.04
CA ALA A 129 -9.56 13.83 2.95
C ALA A 129 -8.25 13.11 3.29
N ALA A 130 -7.36 12.94 2.31
CA ALA A 130 -6.03 12.37 2.52
C ALA A 130 -5.16 13.26 3.42
N PHE A 131 -5.25 14.58 3.27
CA PHE A 131 -4.55 15.53 4.13
C PHE A 131 -4.98 15.42 5.60
N MET A 132 -6.29 15.39 5.87
CA MET A 132 -6.81 15.17 7.22
C MET A 132 -6.36 13.82 7.81
N ALA A 133 -6.39 12.76 7.00
CA ALA A 133 -5.92 11.45 7.43
C ALA A 133 -4.41 11.44 7.73
N ALA A 134 -3.59 12.09 6.90
CA ALA A 134 -2.16 12.20 7.14
C ALA A 134 -1.87 12.93 8.46
N ALA A 135 -2.58 14.02 8.74
CA ALA A 135 -2.45 14.76 10.00
C ALA A 135 -2.81 13.93 11.21
N LYS A 136 -3.99 13.30 11.20
CA LYS A 136 -4.49 12.48 12.30
C LYS A 136 -3.55 11.34 12.68
N TRP A 137 -2.85 10.78 11.70
CA TRP A 137 -1.97 9.63 11.89
C TRP A 137 -0.48 9.99 11.89
N GLY A 138 -0.13 11.29 11.85
CA GLY A 138 1.25 11.76 11.93
C GLY A 138 2.12 11.46 10.70
N SER A 139 1.52 11.27 9.52
CA SER A 139 2.22 11.00 8.25
C SER A 139 2.83 12.29 7.67
N ILE A 140 3.93 12.77 8.25
CA ILE A 140 4.51 14.08 7.95
C ILE A 140 4.92 14.26 6.48
N ASP A 141 5.52 13.25 5.84
CA ASP A 141 5.98 13.39 4.45
C ASP A 141 4.81 13.46 3.46
N VAL A 142 3.72 12.73 3.75
CA VAL A 142 2.46 12.86 3.02
C VAL A 142 1.88 14.27 3.20
N LEU A 143 1.84 14.80 4.43
CA LEU A 143 1.35 16.16 4.69
C LEU A 143 2.12 17.22 3.90
N LYS A 144 3.47 17.16 3.93
CA LYS A 144 4.33 18.09 3.19
C LYS A 144 4.06 18.01 1.69
N PHE A 145 3.96 16.80 1.15
CA PHE A 145 3.65 16.61 -0.26
C PHE A 145 2.28 17.20 -0.62
N LEU A 146 1.22 16.82 0.08
CA LEU A 146 -0.13 17.29 -0.21
C LEU A 146 -0.25 18.82 -0.07
N LEU A 147 0.41 19.44 0.91
CA LEU A 147 0.44 20.90 1.06
C LEU A 147 1.12 21.59 -0.14
N SER A 148 2.18 20.99 -0.70
CA SER A 148 2.91 21.52 -1.85
C SER A 148 2.09 21.55 -3.16
N THR A 149 0.96 20.84 -3.21
CA THR A 149 0.08 20.81 -4.38
C THR A 149 -0.77 22.06 -4.55
N SER A 150 -0.83 22.93 -3.53
CA SER A 150 -1.72 24.11 -3.47
C SER A 150 -3.22 23.79 -3.64
N ARG A 151 -3.62 22.52 -3.42
CA ARG A 151 -5.01 22.06 -3.52
C ARG A 151 -5.72 21.90 -2.18
N ILE A 152 -5.01 22.12 -1.08
CA ILE A 152 -5.59 22.07 0.27
C ILE A 152 -6.36 23.36 0.51
N SER A 153 -7.62 23.24 0.89
CA SER A 153 -8.44 24.41 1.21
C SER A 153 -8.02 25.02 2.55
N SER A 154 -8.20 26.33 2.71
CA SER A 154 -7.94 27.05 3.96
C SER A 154 -8.69 26.44 5.14
N GLU A 155 -9.95 26.05 4.93
CA GLU A 155 -10.81 25.48 5.95
C GLU A 155 -10.26 24.15 6.46
N VAL A 156 -9.76 23.30 5.54
CA VAL A 156 -9.16 22.01 5.87
C VAL A 156 -7.83 22.20 6.60
N PHE A 157 -7.00 23.15 6.14
CA PHE A 157 -5.74 23.48 6.79
C PHE A 157 -5.96 23.94 8.24
N ASP A 158 -6.88 24.87 8.46
CA ASP A 158 -7.22 25.39 9.79
C ASP A 158 -7.82 24.30 10.69
N ALA A 159 -8.68 23.43 10.14
CA ALA A 159 -9.27 22.32 10.88
C ALA A 159 -8.19 21.35 11.39
N VAL A 160 -7.24 20.98 10.52
CA VAL A 160 -6.11 20.11 10.87
C VAL A 160 -5.24 20.72 11.97
N LEU A 161 -4.91 22.01 11.87
CA LEU A 161 -4.11 22.67 12.90
C LEU A 161 -4.82 22.73 14.26
N LYS A 162 -6.13 22.99 14.27
CA LYS A 162 -6.93 22.98 15.50
C LYS A 162 -6.96 21.59 16.15
N GLU A 163 -7.15 20.53 15.35
CA GLU A 163 -7.15 19.16 15.84
C GLU A 163 -5.78 18.75 16.40
N ALA A 164 -4.69 19.11 15.71
CA ALA A 164 -3.32 18.86 16.18
C ALA A 164 -3.00 19.60 17.48
N ALA A 165 -3.42 20.87 17.61
CA ALA A 165 -3.24 21.66 18.81
C ALA A 165 -4.08 21.15 20.01
N GLY A 166 -5.29 20.64 19.75
CA GLY A 166 -6.18 20.10 20.78
C GLY A 166 -5.87 18.67 21.23
N SER A 167 -5.10 17.91 20.45
CA SER A 167 -4.70 16.52 20.77
C SER A 167 -3.39 16.43 21.58
N MET A 168 -2.75 17.57 21.88
CA MET A 168 -1.61 17.66 22.80
C MET A 168 -2.10 17.85 24.25
N ILE A 169 -2.80 16.87 24.81
CA ILE A 169 -3.14 16.82 26.25
C ILE A 169 -3.07 15.36 26.72
#